data_AF-A0A968XDE5-F1
#
_entry.id   AF-A0A968XDE5-F1
#
_cell.length_a   1.000
_cell.length_b   1.000
_cell.length_c   1.000
_cell.angle_alpha   90.00
_cell.angle_beta   90.00
_cell.angle_gamma   90.00
#
_symmetry.space_group_name_H-M   'P 1'
#
loop_
_entity.id
_entity.type
_entity.pdbx_description
1 polymer ?
#
loop_
_entity_poly.entity_id
_entity_poly.type
_entity_poly.pdbx_seq_one_letter_code
_entity_poly.pdbx_strand_id
1 'polypeptide(L)'
;MADKPKGFGKPLHQKQMEESQRKDMEKLSKKVLNGEFGGKFAGTMISPSGEVKMSEVLEDFVEPYLEFVRNNHQQRKHLFGMAMTAWNLSLLPEDERELMLEKAIKQATAGTDLLKQGFSAIIGSMITRKLDYFADNRRLIVNFELKDMGDGFQLLVASTLEQNP
;
A
#
# COMPACT_ATOMS: atom_id res chain seq x y z
N MET A 1 -47.60 12.86 -26.82
CA MET A 1 -46.17 12.77 -27.16
C MET A 1 -45.42 12.61 -25.85
N ALA A 2 -44.76 11.47 -25.66
CA ALA A 2 -43.99 11.16 -24.45
C ALA A 2 -42.51 11.08 -24.81
N ASP A 3 -41.65 11.59 -23.91
CA ASP A 3 -40.24 11.22 -23.63
C ASP A 3 -39.50 12.46 -23.10
N LYS A 4 -38.70 12.48 -22.02
CA LYS A 4 -38.30 11.60 -20.91
C LYS A 4 -37.58 12.53 -19.90
N PRO A 5 -37.58 12.27 -18.58
CA PRO A 5 -36.93 13.16 -17.62
C PRO A 5 -35.41 12.97 -17.55
N LYS A 6 -34.66 14.07 -17.58
CA LYS A 6 -33.23 14.15 -17.26
C LYS A 6 -33.04 13.98 -15.75
N GLY A 7 -32.17 13.06 -15.32
CA GLY A 7 -31.54 13.12 -14.00
C GLY A 7 -31.68 11.91 -13.08
N PHE A 8 -31.27 10.70 -13.48
CA PHE A 8 -31.14 9.56 -12.55
C PHE A 8 -30.02 8.59 -12.98
N GLY A 9 -28.75 9.01 -12.85
CA GLY A 9 -27.62 8.12 -13.18
C GLY A 9 -26.38 8.25 -12.28
N LYS A 10 -26.21 9.39 -11.59
CA LYS A 10 -25.02 9.67 -10.77
C LYS A 10 -25.01 9.04 -9.36
N PRO A 11 -26.12 9.01 -8.58
CA PRO A 11 -26.05 8.48 -7.20
C PRO A 11 -25.86 6.97 -7.14
N LEU A 12 -26.33 6.23 -8.16
CA LEU A 12 -26.29 4.77 -8.17
C LEU A 12 -24.85 4.25 -8.37
N HIS A 13 -24.10 4.88 -9.29
CA HIS A 13 -22.70 4.51 -9.54
C HIS A 13 -21.80 4.81 -8.33
N GLN A 14 -21.98 5.96 -7.68
CA GLN A 14 -21.22 6.30 -6.49
C GLN A 14 -21.49 5.31 -5.34
N LYS A 15 -22.77 5.01 -5.07
CA LYS A 15 -23.16 4.05 -4.03
C LYS A 15 -22.64 2.64 -4.32
N GLN A 16 -22.66 2.20 -5.58
CA GLN A 16 -22.11 0.90 -5.99
C GLN A 16 -20.59 0.84 -5.84
N MET A 17 -19.87 1.92 -6.16
CA MET A 17 -18.42 2.02 -5.98
C MET A 17 -18.04 1.98 -4.49
N GLU A 18 -18.74 2.72 -3.64
CA GLU A 18 -18.55 2.73 -2.19
C GLU A 18 -18.85 1.34 -1.58
N GLU A 19 -19.93 0.68 -2.02
CA GLU A 19 -20.25 -0.69 -1.59
C GLU A 19 -19.20 -1.72 -2.03
N SER A 20 -18.67 -1.60 -3.25
CA SER A 20 -17.59 -2.45 -3.73
C SER A 20 -16.32 -2.24 -2.91
N GLN A 21 -15.91 -0.99 -2.71
CA GLN A 21 -14.75 -0.64 -1.89
C GLN A 21 -14.88 -1.18 -0.47
N ARG A 22 -16.07 -1.07 0.14
CA ARG A 22 -16.32 -1.62 1.48
C ARG A 22 -16.13 -3.14 1.52
N LYS A 23 -16.73 -3.86 0.57
CA LYS A 23 -16.57 -5.33 0.46
C LYS A 23 -15.11 -5.74 0.26
N ASP A 24 -14.38 -4.97 -0.53
CA ASP A 24 -12.97 -5.23 -0.82
C ASP A 24 -12.09 -4.98 0.40
N MET A 25 -12.37 -3.91 1.16
CA MET A 25 -11.71 -3.65 2.44
C MET A 25 -12.05 -4.72 3.50
N GLU A 26 -13.29 -5.19 3.56
CA GLU A 26 -13.67 -6.31 4.42
C GLU A 26 -12.90 -7.59 4.05
N LYS A 27 -12.74 -7.85 2.75
CA LYS A 27 -11.97 -9.00 2.26
C LYS A 27 -10.48 -8.85 2.59
N LEU A 28 -9.91 -7.67 2.38
CA LEU A 28 -8.52 -7.38 2.74
C LEU A 28 -8.31 -7.55 4.24
N SER A 29 -9.21 -7.02 5.07
CA SER A 29 -9.16 -7.18 6.52
C SER A 29 -9.19 -8.65 6.94
N LYS A 30 -10.11 -9.44 6.39
CA LYS A 30 -10.16 -10.90 6.63
C LYS A 30 -8.87 -11.61 6.24
N LYS A 31 -8.26 -11.26 5.10
CA LYS A 31 -6.96 -11.84 4.68
C LYS A 31 -5.86 -11.51 5.68
N VAL A 32 -5.82 -10.28 6.19
CA VAL A 32 -4.81 -9.89 7.17
C VAL A 32 -5.03 -10.60 8.51
N LEU A 33 -6.27 -10.67 8.99
CA LEU A 33 -6.64 -11.38 10.22
C LEU A 33 -6.31 -12.88 10.18
N ASN A 34 -6.40 -13.49 9.01
CA ASN A 34 -6.10 -14.92 8.82
C ASN A 34 -4.63 -15.18 8.42
N GLY A 35 -3.83 -14.13 8.21
CA GLY A 35 -2.43 -14.22 7.82
C GLY A 35 -1.48 -14.32 9.01
N GLU A 36 -0.18 -14.44 8.72
CA GLU A 36 0.91 -14.55 9.72
C GLU A 36 0.90 -13.41 10.75
N PHE A 37 0.35 -12.25 10.37
CA PHE A 37 0.29 -11.05 11.20
C PHE A 37 -1.08 -10.83 11.89
N GLY A 38 -2.06 -11.70 11.67
CA GLY A 38 -3.45 -11.48 12.06
C GLY A 38 -3.67 -11.33 13.56
N GLY A 39 -3.04 -12.18 14.38
CA GLY A 39 -3.13 -12.10 15.84
C GLY A 39 -2.49 -10.84 16.43
N LYS A 40 -1.52 -10.23 15.74
CA LYS A 40 -0.80 -9.03 16.22
C LYS A 40 -1.54 -7.72 15.92
N PHE A 41 -2.35 -7.68 14.86
CA PHE A 41 -3.01 -6.44 14.40
C PHE A 41 -4.54 -6.49 14.44
N ALA A 42 -5.14 -7.54 15.00
CA ALA A 42 -6.60 -7.71 15.05
C ALA A 42 -7.36 -6.55 15.74
N GLY A 43 -6.72 -5.84 16.68
CA GLY A 43 -7.30 -4.68 17.36
C GLY A 43 -7.01 -3.31 16.74
N THR A 44 -6.19 -3.24 15.68
CA THR A 44 -5.51 -1.99 15.25
C THR A 44 -5.78 -1.64 13.77
N MET A 45 -6.62 -2.41 13.08
CA MET A 45 -6.76 -2.38 11.61
C MET A 45 -7.84 -1.42 11.08
N ILE A 46 -8.57 -0.73 11.96
CA ILE A 46 -9.71 0.10 11.56
C ILE A 46 -9.17 1.48 11.16
N SER A 47 -9.22 1.84 9.89
CA SER A 47 -9.04 3.26 9.49
C SER A 47 -10.17 4.09 10.10
N PRO A 48 -9.89 5.06 10.99
CA PRO A 48 -10.91 5.99 11.45
C PRO A 48 -11.28 6.89 10.28
N SER A 49 -12.57 7.15 10.11
CA SER A 49 -13.03 8.26 9.28
C SER A 49 -12.46 9.58 9.84
N GLY A 50 -11.56 10.24 9.11
CA GLY A 50 -10.96 11.53 9.50
C GLY A 50 -9.42 11.57 9.46
N GLU A 51 -8.74 10.42 9.42
CA GLU A 51 -7.28 10.35 9.24
C GLU A 51 -6.89 10.27 7.76
N VAL A 52 -5.67 10.70 7.43
CA VAL A 52 -5.09 10.59 6.08
C VAL A 52 -5.13 9.13 5.62
N LYS A 53 -5.61 8.89 4.39
CA LYS A 53 -5.73 7.54 3.85
C LYS A 53 -4.37 7.00 3.45
N MET A 54 -3.98 5.85 4.01
CA MET A 54 -2.72 5.20 3.67
C MET A 54 -2.61 4.74 2.21
N SER A 55 -3.72 4.56 1.50
CA SER A 55 -3.68 4.32 0.06
C SER A 55 -3.16 5.53 -0.71
N GLU A 56 -3.66 6.72 -0.39
CA GLU A 56 -3.23 7.98 -1.02
C GLU A 56 -1.77 8.28 -0.64
N VAL A 57 -1.40 8.11 0.64
CA VAL A 57 -0.01 8.26 1.10
C VAL A 57 0.94 7.32 0.38
N LEU A 58 0.56 6.05 0.20
CA LEU A 58 1.42 5.08 -0.46
C LEU A 58 1.53 5.37 -1.96
N GLU A 59 0.50 5.92 -2.59
CA GLU A 59 0.54 6.39 -3.98
C GLU A 59 1.51 7.58 -4.14
N ASP A 60 1.41 8.60 -3.28
CA ASP A 60 2.32 9.77 -3.28
C ASP A 60 3.78 9.36 -2.98
N PHE A 61 3.94 8.38 -2.11
CA PHE A 61 5.25 7.83 -1.77
C PHE A 61 5.92 7.19 -3.00
N VAL A 62 5.17 6.42 -3.80
CA VAL A 62 5.70 5.72 -4.96
C VAL A 62 5.65 6.50 -6.27
N GLU A 63 5.07 7.70 -6.28
CA GLU A 63 4.87 8.52 -7.48
C GLU A 63 6.11 8.59 -8.39
N PRO A 64 7.34 8.87 -7.89
CA PRO A 64 8.53 8.97 -8.75
C PRO A 64 8.90 7.66 -9.45
N TYR A 65 8.39 6.53 -8.97
CA TYR A 65 8.70 5.20 -9.49
C TYR A 65 7.61 4.67 -10.44
N LEU A 66 6.43 5.31 -10.49
CA LEU A 66 5.30 4.85 -11.29
C LEU A 66 5.58 4.92 -12.80
N GLU A 67 6.44 5.85 -13.23
CA GLU A 67 6.81 5.99 -14.64
C GLU A 67 7.48 4.72 -15.21
N PHE A 68 8.22 3.98 -14.38
CA PHE A 68 8.93 2.77 -14.78
C PHE A 68 8.03 1.52 -14.89
N VAL A 69 6.80 1.56 -14.36
CA VAL A 69 5.90 0.39 -14.24
C VAL A 69 4.50 0.63 -14.80
N ARG A 70 4.32 1.70 -15.58
CA ARG A 70 3.02 2.28 -15.95
C ARG A 70 1.98 1.29 -16.51
N ASN A 71 2.42 0.34 -17.32
CA ASN A 71 1.52 -0.52 -18.12
C ASN A 71 1.50 -2.00 -17.68
N ASN A 72 2.12 -2.35 -16.55
CA ASN A 72 2.21 -3.73 -16.13
C ASN A 72 1.72 -3.89 -14.68
N HIS A 73 0.53 -4.49 -14.53
CA HIS A 73 -0.10 -4.74 -13.22
C HIS A 73 0.81 -5.50 -12.26
N GLN A 74 1.56 -6.50 -12.75
CA GLN A 74 2.46 -7.29 -11.91
C GLN A 74 3.68 -6.46 -11.46
N GLN A 75 4.28 -5.68 -12.36
CA GLN A 75 5.40 -4.79 -11.99
C GLN A 75 4.95 -3.72 -11.00
N ARG A 76 3.77 -3.13 -11.20
CA ARG A 76 3.19 -2.17 -10.27
C ARG A 76 2.89 -2.80 -8.91
N LYS A 77 2.37 -4.03 -8.89
CA LYS A 77 2.19 -4.80 -7.66
C LYS A 77 3.52 -5.05 -6.94
N HIS A 78 4.59 -5.39 -7.66
CA HIS A 78 5.92 -5.54 -7.06
C HIS A 78 6.46 -4.22 -6.51
N LEU A 79 6.25 -3.09 -7.21
CA LEU A 79 6.62 -1.77 -6.73
C LEU A 79 5.94 -1.46 -5.38
N PHE A 80 4.64 -1.68 -5.26
CA PHE A 80 3.93 -1.49 -3.99
C PHE A 80 4.40 -2.45 -2.88
N GLY A 81 4.82 -3.67 -3.22
CA GLY A 81 5.45 -4.59 -2.27
C GLY A 81 6.81 -4.08 -1.76
N MET A 82 7.64 -3.54 -2.65
CA MET A 82 8.91 -2.90 -2.27
C MET A 82 8.67 -1.65 -1.42
N ALA A 83 7.68 -0.83 -1.80
CA ALA A 83 7.29 0.36 -1.08
C ALA A 83 6.82 0.05 0.34
N MET A 84 5.95 -0.96 0.52
CA MET A 84 5.54 -1.45 1.83
C MET A 84 6.74 -1.89 2.68
N THR A 85 7.69 -2.59 2.07
CA THR A 85 8.92 -3.05 2.75
C THR A 85 9.77 -1.87 3.21
N ALA A 86 10.09 -0.94 2.30
CA ALA A 86 10.86 0.26 2.60
C ALA A 86 10.16 1.13 3.67
N TRP A 87 8.85 1.30 3.56
CA TRP A 87 8.04 2.04 4.54
C TRP A 87 8.19 1.46 5.94
N ASN A 88 7.96 0.16 6.11
CA ASN A 88 8.04 -0.48 7.43
C ASN A 88 9.47 -0.50 7.97
N LEU A 89 10.48 -0.72 7.12
CA LEU A 89 11.89 -0.67 7.51
C LEU A 89 12.32 0.72 8.02
N SER A 90 11.77 1.79 7.44
CA SER A 90 12.09 3.18 7.85
C SER A 90 11.63 3.51 9.28
N LEU A 91 10.70 2.72 9.83
CA LEU A 91 10.18 2.89 11.19
C LEU A 91 11.00 2.14 12.24
N LEU A 92 11.91 1.25 11.81
CA LEU A 92 12.81 0.53 12.70
C LEU A 92 14.05 1.39 13.06
N PRO A 93 14.65 1.13 14.23
CA PRO A 93 16.03 1.53 14.54
C PRO A 93 16.99 1.11 13.42
N GLU A 94 18.09 1.86 13.25
CA GLU A 94 19.03 1.67 12.14
C GLU A 94 19.71 0.30 12.17
N ASP A 95 20.06 -0.20 13.35
CA ASP A 95 20.67 -1.51 13.56
C ASP A 95 19.71 -2.67 13.22
N GLU A 96 18.43 -2.54 13.58
CA GLU A 96 17.41 -3.52 13.20
C GLU A 96 17.06 -3.46 11.70
N ARG A 97 17.12 -2.26 11.11
CA ARG A 97 16.79 -2.01 9.72
C ARG A 97 17.72 -2.76 8.76
N GLU A 98 19.03 -2.72 8.98
CA GLU A 98 20.00 -3.40 8.12
C GLU A 98 19.77 -4.92 8.10
N LEU A 99 19.55 -5.51 9.26
CA LEU A 99 19.30 -6.94 9.41
C LEU A 99 18.00 -7.36 8.71
N MET A 100 16.94 -6.56 8.82
CA MET A 100 15.68 -6.83 8.15
C MET A 100 15.75 -6.58 6.63
N LEU A 101 16.52 -5.59 6.19
CA LEU A 101 16.79 -5.36 4.76
C LEU A 101 17.51 -6.55 4.13
N GLU A 102 18.52 -7.10 4.80
CA GLU A 102 19.24 -8.28 4.29
C GLU A 102 18.29 -9.49 4.13
N LYS A 103 17.39 -9.71 5.09
CA LYS A 103 16.35 -10.75 5.00
C LYS A 103 15.40 -10.50 3.83
N ALA A 104 14.94 -9.26 3.64
CA ALA A 104 14.06 -8.89 2.54
C ALA A 104 14.73 -9.13 1.17
N ILE A 105 16.01 -8.77 1.02
CA ILE A 105 16.80 -9.02 -0.19
C ILE A 105 16.89 -10.53 -0.47
N LYS A 106 17.20 -11.34 0.56
CA LYS A 106 17.28 -12.80 0.42
C LYS A 106 15.95 -13.43 -0.01
N GLN A 107 14.82 -12.91 0.46
CA GLN A 107 13.50 -13.39 0.07
C GLN A 107 13.07 -12.92 -1.32
N ALA A 108 13.38 -11.67 -1.68
CA ALA A 108 12.99 -11.07 -2.95
C ALA A 108 13.87 -11.51 -4.14
N THR A 109 15.12 -11.92 -3.86
CA THR A 109 16.09 -12.25 -4.90
C THR A 109 16.65 -13.67 -4.71
N ALA A 110 16.35 -14.56 -5.65
CA ALA A 110 17.09 -15.81 -5.84
C ALA A 110 18.32 -15.62 -6.75
N GLY A 111 18.77 -14.38 -6.93
CA GLY A 111 19.55 -13.93 -8.09
C GLY A 111 20.99 -13.51 -7.78
N THR A 112 21.62 -12.93 -8.79
CA THR A 112 23.02 -12.46 -8.78
C THR A 112 23.22 -11.25 -7.86
N ASP A 113 24.48 -10.96 -7.52
CA ASP A 113 24.82 -9.84 -6.65
C ASP A 113 24.43 -8.47 -7.23
N LEU A 114 24.39 -8.33 -8.56
CA LEU A 114 23.89 -7.13 -9.23
C LEU A 114 22.40 -6.86 -8.93
N LEU A 115 21.58 -7.91 -8.89
CA LEU A 115 20.15 -7.78 -8.56
C LEU A 115 19.97 -7.42 -7.08
N LYS A 116 20.79 -7.99 -6.20
CA LYS A 116 20.78 -7.65 -4.76
C LYS A 116 21.16 -6.18 -4.54
N GLN A 117 22.22 -5.71 -5.20
CA GLN A 117 22.67 -4.32 -5.12
C GLN A 117 21.61 -3.36 -5.66
N GLY A 118 21.02 -3.66 -6.82
CA GLY A 118 19.94 -2.85 -7.39
C GLY A 118 18.73 -2.76 -6.47
N PHE A 119 18.30 -3.89 -5.89
CA PHE A 119 17.19 -3.91 -4.92
C PHE A 119 17.51 -3.10 -3.67
N SER A 120 18.71 -3.30 -3.10
CA SER A 120 19.16 -2.56 -1.91
C SER A 120 19.20 -1.05 -2.16
N ALA A 121 19.70 -0.61 -3.30
CA ALA A 121 19.74 0.81 -3.68
C ALA A 121 18.34 1.41 -3.82
N ILE A 122 17.40 0.68 -4.43
CA ILE A 122 16.01 1.14 -4.57
C ILE A 122 15.35 1.25 -3.19
N ILE A 123 15.44 0.22 -2.34
CA ILE A 123 14.86 0.25 -1.00
C ILE A 123 15.49 1.38 -0.15
N GLY A 124 16.81 1.56 -0.24
CA GLY A 124 17.50 2.68 0.42
C GLY A 124 16.95 4.03 -0.02
N SER A 125 16.78 4.26 -1.32
CA SER A 125 16.20 5.50 -1.85
C SER A 125 14.77 5.75 -1.34
N MET A 126 13.96 4.69 -1.25
CA MET A 126 12.59 4.76 -0.74
C MET A 126 12.56 5.06 0.76
N ILE A 127 13.47 4.46 1.55
CA ILE A 127 13.60 4.76 2.98
C ILE A 127 13.96 6.22 3.19
N THR A 128 14.95 6.75 2.46
CA THR A 128 15.33 8.17 2.52
C THR A 128 14.13 9.06 2.21
N ARG A 129 13.41 8.78 1.11
CA ARG A 129 12.19 9.54 0.76
C ARG A 129 11.12 9.50 1.86
N LYS A 130 10.92 8.35 2.52
CA LYS A 130 9.97 8.24 3.64
C LYS A 130 10.41 9.19 4.76
N LEU A 131 11.68 9.15 5.14
CA LEU A 131 12.23 9.98 6.23
C LEU A 131 12.19 11.48 5.90
N ASP A 132 12.33 11.86 4.64
CA ASP A 132 12.34 13.27 4.23
C ASP A 132 10.94 13.88 4.10
N TYR A 133 9.96 13.13 3.57
CA TYR A 133 8.64 13.66 3.19
C TYR A 133 7.47 13.10 4.02
N PHE A 134 7.66 12.00 4.72
CA PHE A 134 6.61 11.26 5.43
C PHE A 134 7.05 10.85 6.85
N ALA A 135 7.92 11.66 7.49
CA ALA A 135 8.52 11.37 8.79
C ALA A 135 7.47 11.20 9.90
N ASP A 136 6.43 12.03 9.87
CA ASP A 136 5.39 12.11 10.91
C ASP A 136 4.49 10.87 10.94
N ASN A 137 4.32 10.20 9.81
CA ASN A 137 3.48 9.02 9.73
C ASN A 137 4.22 7.80 10.29
N ARG A 138 3.75 7.31 11.44
CA ARG A 138 4.32 6.15 12.16
C ARG A 138 3.54 4.85 11.94
N ARG A 139 2.55 4.85 11.06
CA ARG A 139 1.68 3.68 10.81
C ARG A 139 2.45 2.62 10.04
N LEU A 140 2.36 1.37 10.50
CA LEU A 140 2.86 0.21 9.76
C LEU A 140 1.85 -0.19 8.69
N ILE A 141 2.34 -0.52 7.51
CA ILE A 141 1.51 -1.08 6.44
C ILE A 141 1.52 -2.60 6.61
N VAL A 142 0.34 -3.16 6.84
CA VAL A 142 0.18 -4.59 7.10
C VAL A 142 -0.05 -5.36 5.81
N ASN A 143 -0.83 -4.80 4.88
CA ASN A 143 -1.10 -5.41 3.59
C ASN A 143 -1.66 -4.40 2.59
N PHE A 144 -1.64 -4.73 1.31
CA PHE A 144 -2.30 -3.96 0.26
C PHE A 144 -2.96 -4.87 -0.78
N GLU A 145 -3.94 -4.33 -1.49
CA GLU A 145 -4.54 -4.95 -2.67
C GLU A 145 -4.54 -3.93 -3.82
N LEU A 146 -3.96 -4.32 -4.96
CA LEU A 146 -3.93 -3.52 -6.18
C LEU A 146 -4.87 -4.16 -7.21
N LYS A 147 -5.93 -3.43 -7.58
CA LYS A 147 -6.90 -3.87 -8.58
C LYS A 147 -6.72 -3.12 -9.88
N ASP A 148 -6.84 -3.85 -10.98
CA ASP A 148 -6.94 -3.29 -12.32
C ASP A 148 -8.41 -2.98 -12.61
N MET A 149 -8.70 -1.73 -12.95
CA MET A 149 -10.05 -1.23 -13.25
C MET A 149 -10.27 -1.04 -14.76
N GLY A 150 -9.27 -1.36 -15.59
CA GLY A 150 -9.29 -1.18 -17.04
C GLY A 150 -8.85 0.23 -17.49
N ASP A 151 -9.35 1.29 -16.85
CA ASP A 151 -8.96 2.69 -17.10
C ASP A 151 -7.91 3.22 -16.10
N GLY A 152 -7.55 2.40 -15.12
CA GLY A 152 -6.61 2.76 -14.06
C GLY A 152 -6.44 1.64 -13.04
N PHE A 153 -5.77 1.97 -11.94
CA PHE A 153 -5.56 1.05 -10.84
C PHE A 153 -6.18 1.62 -9.56
N GLN A 154 -6.74 0.74 -8.75
CA GLN A 154 -7.22 1.08 -7.41
C GLN A 154 -6.33 0.41 -6.37
N LEU A 155 -5.78 1.20 -5.45
CA LEU A 155 -5.02 0.72 -4.31
C LEU A 155 -5.86 0.72 -3.04
N LEU A 156 -5.87 -0.41 -2.35
CA LEU A 156 -6.43 -0.58 -1.02
C LEU A 156 -5.30 -0.91 -0.06
N VAL A 157 -5.22 -0.23 1.09
CA VAL A 157 -4.15 -0.42 2.07
C VAL A 157 -4.74 -0.68 3.45
N ALA A 158 -4.28 -1.76 4.08
CA ALA A 158 -4.50 -2.04 5.49
C ALA A 158 -3.25 -1.62 6.27
N SER A 159 -3.44 -0.82 7.30
CA SER A 159 -2.37 -0.29 8.15
C SER A 159 -2.78 -0.27 9.61
N THR A 160 -1.82 -0.09 10.50
CA THR A 160 -2.11 0.18 11.91
C THR A 160 -2.72 1.57 12.07
N LEU A 161 -3.48 1.76 13.15
CA LEU A 161 -3.80 3.08 13.71
C LEU A 161 -2.54 3.85 14.09
N GLU A 162 -2.61 5.19 14.04
CA GLU A 162 -1.63 6.01 14.75
C GLU A 162 -1.72 5.71 16.24
N GLN A 163 -0.60 5.30 16.84
CA GLN A 163 -0.47 5.28 18.28
C GLN A 163 -0.16 6.71 18.71
N ASN A 164 -1.14 7.42 19.26
CA ASN A 164 -0.85 8.63 20.01
C ASN A 164 0.10 8.26 21.17
N PRO A 165 1.22 9.00 21.36
CA PRO A 165 2.10 8.80 22.51
C PRO A 165 1.40 9.02 23.85
#